data_AF-A0A8J7U8D3-F1
#
_entry.id   AF-A0A8J7U8D3-F1
#
_cell.length_a   1.000
_cell.length_b   1.000
_cell.length_c   1.000
_cell.angle_alpha   90.00
_cell.angle_beta   90.00
_cell.angle_gamma   90.00
#
_symmetry.space_group_name_H-M   'P 1'
#
loop_
_entity.id
_entity.type
_entity.pdbx_description
1 polymer ?
#
loop_
_entity_poly.entity_id
_entity_poly.type
_entity_poly.pdbx_seq_one_letter_code
_entity_poly.pdbx_strand_id
1 'polypeptide(L)' 'TDGDNFWRDYLVEGANDRMYVVGGCDPRMQRKMFKDAFSGKGLDFDKQVISLDLRNMETQEAMKKVEEVITKLVGK' A
#
# COMPACT_ATOMS: atom_id res chain seq x y z
N THR A 1 13.30 -9.09 -4.72
CA THR A 1 13.43 -9.35 -3.26
C THR A 1 12.16 -10.04 -2.79
N ASP A 2 12.12 -10.59 -1.57
CA ASP A 2 10.90 -11.26 -1.06
C ASP A 2 9.69 -10.33 -1.07
N GLY A 3 9.87 -9.03 -0.79
CA GLY A 3 8.79 -8.04 -0.90
C GLY A 3 8.25 -7.88 -2.32
N ASP A 4 9.11 -7.90 -3.34
CA ASP A 4 8.67 -7.81 -4.74
C ASP A 4 7.93 -9.08 -5.18
N ASN A 5 8.41 -10.24 -4.72
CA ASN A 5 7.77 -11.53 -4.99
C ASN A 5 6.39 -11.59 -4.33
N PHE A 6 6.28 -11.14 -3.08
CA PHE A 6 4.99 -11.03 -2.38
C PHE A 6 3.98 -10.24 -3.20
N TRP A 7 4.34 -9.05 -3.70
CA TRP A 7 3.41 -8.26 -4.52
C TRP A 7 3.05 -8.95 -5.84
N ARG A 8 4.00 -9.60 -6.51
CA ARG A 8 3.72 -10.32 -7.77
C ARG A 8 2.75 -11.48 -7.58
N ASP A 9 2.80 -12.16 -6.45
CA ASP A 9 1.93 -13.29 -6.14
C ASP A 9 0.59 -12.84 -5.55
N TYR A 10 0.60 -11.79 -4.73
CA TYR A 10 -0.58 -11.26 -4.04
C TYR A 10 -1.50 -10.45 -4.96
N LEU A 11 -0.94 -9.72 -5.92
CA LEU A 11 -1.72 -8.91 -6.84
C LEU A 11 -2.47 -9.76 -7.87
N VAL A 12 -3.77 -9.52 -7.95
CA VAL A 12 -4.65 -10.12 -8.96
C VAL A 12 -4.64 -9.24 -10.19
N GLU A 13 -4.36 -9.85 -11.34
CA GLU A 13 -4.28 -9.16 -12.63
C GLU A 13 -5.61 -8.46 -12.97
N GLY A 14 -5.54 -7.18 -13.34
CA GLY A 14 -6.69 -6.38 -13.75
C GLY A 14 -7.69 -5.98 -12.65
N ALA A 15 -7.44 -6.32 -11.38
CA ALA A 15 -8.26 -5.96 -10.22
C ALA A 15 -8.14 -4.47 -9.84
N ASN A 16 -8.65 -3.58 -10.69
CA ASN A 16 -8.57 -2.12 -10.54
C ASN A 16 -9.53 -1.55 -9.48
N ASP A 17 -10.45 -2.37 -8.97
CA ASP A 17 -11.44 -2.03 -7.93
C ASP A 17 -10.86 -2.11 -6.51
N ARG A 18 -9.64 -2.64 -6.34
CA ARG A 18 -9.03 -2.86 -5.04
C ARG A 18 -8.13 -1.71 -4.62
N MET A 19 -8.28 -1.31 -3.36
CA MET A 19 -7.39 -0.38 -2.67
C MET A 19 -6.48 -1.14 -1.70
N TYR A 20 -5.22 -0.72 -1.62
CA TYR A 20 -4.20 -1.32 -0.76
C TYR A 20 -3.66 -0.24 0.19
N VAL A 21 -3.74 -0.49 1.49
CA VAL A 21 -3.12 0.37 2.50
C VAL A 21 -1.80 -0.27 2.92
N VAL A 22 -0.69 0.44 2.73
CA VAL A 22 0.65 -0.10 2.98
C VAL A 22 1.35 0.73 4.05
N GLY A 23 1.55 0.11 5.22
CA GLY A 23 2.35 0.67 6.30
C GLY A 23 3.83 0.36 6.08
N GLY A 24 4.66 1.39 5.90
CA GLY A 24 6.07 1.20 5.60
C GLY A 24 6.91 2.45 5.87
N CYS A 25 7.97 2.61 5.07
CA CYS A 25 8.82 3.79 5.07
C CYS A 25 8.20 4.94 4.24
N ASP A 26 8.99 5.93 3.87
CA ASP A 26 8.58 7.05 3.03
C ASP A 26 7.76 6.61 1.79
N PRO A 27 6.61 7.25 1.49
CA PRO A 27 5.78 6.93 0.33
C PRO A 27 6.52 6.90 -1.01
N ARG A 28 7.53 7.74 -1.20
CA ARG A 28 8.37 7.77 -2.42
C ARG A 28 9.18 6.50 -2.56
N MET A 29 9.67 5.96 -1.45
CA MET A 29 10.41 4.69 -1.43
C MET A 29 9.47 3.51 -1.70
N GLN A 30 8.30 3.48 -1.07
CA GLN A 30 7.28 2.45 -1.34
C GLN A 30 6.89 2.43 -2.82
N ARG A 31 6.64 3.61 -3.40
CA ARG A 31 6.36 3.74 -4.83
C ARG A 31 7.50 3.22 -5.69
N LYS A 32 8.74 3.62 -5.39
CA LYS A 32 9.93 3.17 -6.15
C LYS A 32 10.06 1.65 -6.14
N MET A 33 9.74 1.01 -5.01
CA MET A 33 9.87 -0.44 -4.86
C MET A 33 8.73 -1.21 -5.52
N PHE A 34 7.49 -0.77 -5.35
CA PHE A 34 6.33 -1.60 -5.68
C PHE A 34 5.66 -1.25 -7.02
N LYS A 35 5.90 -0.05 -7.57
CA LYS A 35 5.23 0.40 -8.81
C LYS A 35 5.35 -0.62 -9.96
N ASP A 36 6.51 -1.25 -10.10
CA ASP A 36 6.75 -2.18 -11.21
C ASP A 36 5.94 -3.48 -11.05
N ALA A 37 5.71 -3.94 -9.82
CA ALA A 37 4.87 -5.09 -9.53
C ALA A 37 3.39 -4.81 -9.88
N PHE A 38 2.90 -3.60 -9.56
CA PHE A 38 1.54 -3.17 -9.93
C PHE A 38 1.39 -3.02 -11.45
N SER A 39 2.35 -2.34 -12.09
CA SER A 39 2.34 -2.14 -13.54
C SER A 39 2.37 -3.48 -14.28
N GLY A 40 3.13 -4.46 -13.79
CA GLY A 40 3.20 -5.82 -14.35
C GLY A 40 1.90 -6.63 -14.24
N LYS A 41 0.92 -6.17 -13.46
CA LYS A 41 -0.41 -6.78 -13.30
C LYS A 41 -1.53 -5.94 -13.92
N GLY A 42 -1.17 -4.90 -14.69
CA GLY A 42 -2.12 -3.96 -15.27
C GLY A 42 -2.79 -3.05 -14.24
N LEU A 43 -2.14 -2.83 -13.10
CA LEU A 43 -2.64 -2.02 -11.98
C LEU A 43 -1.88 -0.70 -11.89
N ASP A 44 -2.50 0.30 -11.25
CA ASP A 44 -1.93 1.64 -11.08
C ASP A 44 -1.62 1.91 -9.60
N PHE A 45 -0.34 1.88 -9.25
CA PHE A 45 0.13 2.12 -7.88
C PHE A 45 -0.37 3.46 -7.34
N ASP A 46 -0.33 4.53 -8.14
CA ASP A 46 -0.63 5.89 -7.67
C ASP A 46 -2.13 6.08 -7.40
N LYS A 47 -2.98 5.23 -7.97
CA LYS A 47 -4.44 5.22 -7.73
C LYS A 47 -4.86 4.24 -6.65
N GLN A 48 -4.18 3.10 -6.55
CA GLN A 48 -4.65 1.97 -5.73
C GLN A 48 -3.91 1.85 -4.39
N VAL A 49 -2.75 2.50 -4.21
CA VAL A 49 -1.97 2.37 -2.99
C VAL A 49 -2.05 3.63 -2.13
N ILE A 50 -2.40 3.43 -0.87
CA ILE A 50 -2.35 4.44 0.18
C ILE A 50 -1.16 4.12 1.07
N SER A 51 -0.07 4.83 0.84
CA SER A 51 1.18 4.67 1.57
C SER A 51 1.12 5.39 2.91
N LEU A 52 1.32 4.65 4.01
CA LEU A 52 1.44 5.18 5.35
C LEU A 52 2.89 5.09 5.80
N ASP A 53 3.51 6.24 6.10
CA ASP A 53 4.80 6.27 6.80
C ASP A 53 4.55 6.00 8.29
N LEU A 54 4.98 4.81 8.73
CA LEU A 54 4.81 4.30 10.10
C LEU A 54 6.15 3.88 10.72
N ARG A 55 7.27 3.99 10.00
CA ARG A 55 8.55 3.35 10.38
C ARG A 55 9.11 3.87 11.71
N ASN A 56 8.88 5.15 12.00
CA ASN A 56 9.41 5.82 13.18
C ASN A 56 8.30 6.16 14.19
N MET A 57 7.18 5.44 14.15
CA MET A 57 6.05 5.66 15.06
C MET A 57 6.04 4.60 16.15
N GLU A 58 5.56 4.97 17.34
CA GLU A 58 5.23 3.99 18.35
C GLU A 58 4.07 3.11 17.89
N THR A 59 4.03 1.87 18.35
CA THR A 59 3.03 0.89 17.87
C THR A 59 1.60 1.42 18.03
N GLN A 60 1.30 2.07 19.15
CA GLN A 60 -0.04 2.62 19.41
C GLN A 60 -0.41 3.76 18.47
N GLU A 61 0.55 4.60 18.09
CA GLU A 61 0.35 5.70 17.14
C GLU A 61 0.17 5.17 15.72
N ALA A 62 0.95 4.15 15.35
CA ALA A 62 0.81 3.47 14.07
C ALA A 62 -0.58 2.85 13.91
N MET A 63 -1.08 2.16 14.94
CA MET A 63 -2.41 1.56 14.94
C MET A 63 -3.51 2.61 14.78
N LYS A 64 -3.46 3.72 15.52
CA LYS A 64 -4.41 4.83 15.39
C LYS A 64 -4.42 5.42 13.99
N LYS A 65 -3.24 5.65 13.40
CA LYS A 65 -3.12 6.19 12.04
C LYS A 65 -3.72 5.26 10.99
N VAL A 66 -3.53 3.95 11.14
CA VAL A 66 -4.17 2.93 10.28
C VAL A 66 -5.69 2.97 10.44
N GLU A 67 -6.19 3.00 11.68
CA GLU A 67 -7.63 3.06 11.98
C GLU A 67 -8.30 4.30 11.38
N GLU A 68 -7.70 5.48 11.55
CA GLU A 68 -8.20 6.73 10.98
C GLU A 68 -8.32 6.68 9.46
N VAL A 69 -7.31 6.11 8.79
CA VAL A 69 -7.28 5.99 7.33
C VAL A 69 -8.35 5.02 6.86
N ILE A 70 -8.47 3.84 7.49
CA ILE A 70 -9.50 2.86 7.14
C ILE A 70 -10.90 3.44 7.37
N THR A 71 -11.14 4.11 8.49
CA THR A 71 -12.43 4.74 8.80
C THR A 71 -12.82 5.78 7.74
N LYS A 72 -11.86 6.58 7.26
CA LYS A 72 -12.09 7.56 6.18
C LYS A 72 -12.39 6.91 4.82
N LEU A 73 -11.91 5.70 4.58
CA LEU A 73 -12.13 4.97 3.32
C LEU A 73 -13.44 4.20 3.32
N VAL A 74 -13.80 3.58 4.45
CA VAL A 74 -15.02 2.74 4.58
C VAL A 74 -16.24 3.57 4.97
N GLY A 75 -16.06 4.69 5.67
CA GLY A 75 -17.14 5.60 6.06
C GLY A 75 -17.62 6.55 4.95
N LYS A 76 -17.06 6.45 3.74
CA LYS A 76 -17.53 7.12 2.53
C LYS A 76 -18.40 6.17 1.71
#